data_AF-A0A017S3J5-F1
#
_entry.id   AF-A0A017S3J5-F1
#
_cell.length_a   1.000
_cell.length_b   1.000
_cell.length_c   1.000
_cell.angle_alpha   90.00
_cell.angle_beta   90.00
_cell.angle_gamma   90.00
#
_symmetry.space_group_name_H-M   'P 1'
#
loop_
_entity.id
_entity.type
_entity.pdbx_description
1 polymer ?
#
loop_
_entity_poly.entity_id
_entity_poly.type
_entity_poly.pdbx_seq_one_letter_code
_entity_poly.pdbx_strand_id
1 'polypeptide(L)'
;MPEYKLMIRYDNYVVYDNYDSRLQKIIETKFGVLGATNIQPCFMNPSLPLLLITSFHAPASIPLSELKNVVLEEGIAIDVQPVEEYNRLSLG
;
A
#
# COMPACT_ATOMS: atom_id res chain seq x y z
N MET A 1 11.21 11.35 -7.82
CA MET A 1 10.45 11.06 -6.58
C MET A 1 10.76 9.62 -6.21
N PRO A 2 11.10 9.30 -4.96
CA PRO A 2 11.31 7.91 -4.55
C PRO A 2 10.07 7.05 -4.80
N GLU A 3 10.29 5.79 -5.16
CA GLU A 3 9.24 4.80 -5.35
C GLU A 3 9.14 3.90 -4.10
N TYR A 4 7.91 3.61 -3.70
CA TYR A 4 7.58 2.78 -2.56
C TYR A 4 6.67 1.63 -2.97
N LYS A 5 6.92 0.47 -2.38
CA LYS A 5 6.01 -0.67 -2.40
C LYS A 5 5.09 -0.59 -1.19
N LEU A 6 3.81 -0.85 -1.42
CA LEU A 6 2.78 -0.92 -0.40
C LEU A 6 2.21 -2.34 -0.36
N MET A 7 2.37 -3.01 0.77
CA MET A 7 1.68 -4.26 1.07
C MET A 7 0.46 -3.95 1.93
N ILE A 8 -0.67 -4.57 1.59
CA ILE A 8 -1.96 -4.33 2.22
C ILE A 8 -2.50 -5.69 2.67
N ARG A 9 -2.87 -5.79 3.94
CA ARG A 9 -3.41 -7.01 4.53
C ARG A 9 -4.75 -6.72 5.16
N TYR A 10 -5.77 -7.45 4.71
CA TYR A 10 -7.05 -7.50 5.40
C TYR A 10 -6.96 -8.46 6.59
N ASP A 11 -7.53 -8.08 7.73
CA ASP A 11 -7.54 -8.92 8.92
C ASP A 11 -8.37 -10.20 8.72
N ASN A 12 -9.44 -10.13 7.92
CA ASN A 12 -10.34 -11.24 7.64
C ASN A 12 -11.18 -10.98 6.35
N TYR A 13 -11.92 -12.01 5.92
CA TYR A 13 -12.75 -11.93 4.71
C TYR A 13 -13.93 -10.95 4.81
N VAL A 14 -14.44 -10.66 6.02
CA VAL A 14 -15.51 -9.66 6.18
C VAL A 14 -14.98 -8.27 5.83
N VAL A 15 -13.77 -7.94 6.25
CA VAL A 15 -13.11 -6.68 5.88
C VAL A 15 -12.84 -6.63 4.38
N TYR A 16 -12.33 -7.72 3.79
CA TYR A 16 -12.11 -7.83 2.35
C TYR A 16 -13.39 -7.54 1.55
N ASP A 17 -14.49 -8.24 1.85
CA ASP A 17 -15.76 -8.10 1.13
C ASP A 17 -16.33 -6.68 1.22
N ASN A 18 -16.12 -6.01 2.36
CA ASN A 18 -16.62 -4.64 2.59
C ASN A 18 -15.81 -3.57 1.84
N TYR A 19 -14.49 -3.74 1.70
CA TYR A 19 -13.61 -2.66 1.26
C TYR A 19 -12.95 -2.87 -0.09
N ASP A 20 -12.77 -4.11 -0.57
CA ASP A 20 -11.90 -4.39 -1.72
C ASP A 20 -12.33 -3.65 -3.00
N SER A 21 -13.64 -3.63 -3.27
CA SER A 21 -14.22 -2.88 -4.40
C SER A 21 -13.91 -1.38 -4.41
N ARG A 22 -13.51 -0.80 -3.27
CA ARG A 22 -13.20 0.63 -3.10
C ARG A 22 -11.76 0.87 -2.66
N LEU A 23 -10.97 -0.17 -2.42
CA LEU A 23 -9.65 -0.08 -1.82
C LEU A 23 -8.72 0.84 -2.63
N GLN A 24 -8.71 0.71 -3.95
CA GLN A 24 -7.89 1.56 -4.82
C GLN A 24 -8.15 3.05 -4.58
N LYS A 25 -9.42 3.45 -4.52
CA LYS A 25 -9.82 4.84 -4.27
C LYS A 25 -9.44 5.30 -2.86
N ILE A 26 -9.51 4.41 -1.87
CA ILE A 26 -9.09 4.70 -0.49
C ILE A 26 -7.60 5.00 -0.47
N ILE A 27 -6.77 4.17 -1.11
CA ILE A 27 -5.31 4.38 -1.21
C ILE A 27 -5.01 5.71 -1.89
N GLU A 28 -5.62 5.96 -3.05
CA GLU A 28 -5.45 7.22 -3.80
C GLU A 28 -5.79 8.44 -2.96
N THR A 29 -6.87 8.36 -2.18
CA THR A 29 -7.29 9.46 -1.31
C THR A 29 -6.31 9.66 -0.16
N LYS A 30 -5.98 8.59 0.58
CA LYS A 30 -5.20 8.68 1.83
C LYS A 30 -3.74 9.02 1.56
N PHE A 31 -3.12 8.35 0.59
CA PHE A 31 -1.73 8.65 0.20
C PHE A 31 -1.64 9.91 -0.67
N GLY A 32 -2.67 10.25 -1.43
CA GLY A 32 -2.73 11.50 -2.21
C GLY A 32 -2.64 12.76 -1.35
N VAL A 33 -3.17 12.73 -0.12
CA VAL A 33 -3.00 13.83 0.87
C VAL A 33 -1.54 14.09 1.21
N LEU A 34 -0.70 13.04 1.18
CA LEU A 34 0.74 13.13 1.38
C LEU A 34 1.51 13.46 0.08
N GLY A 35 0.80 13.77 -1.00
CA GLY A 35 1.39 14.05 -2.31
C GLY A 35 1.84 12.81 -3.08
N ALA A 36 1.34 11.62 -2.71
CA ALA A 36 1.62 10.42 -3.49
C ALA A 36 1.03 10.52 -4.90
N THR A 37 1.79 10.05 -5.88
CA THR A 37 1.44 10.07 -7.30
C THR A 37 1.78 8.73 -7.94
N ASN A 38 1.29 8.49 -9.16
CA ASN A 38 1.52 7.26 -9.93
C ASN A 38 1.23 5.98 -9.12
N ILE A 39 0.15 6.00 -8.32
CA ILE A 39 -0.31 4.85 -7.54
C ILE A 39 -0.78 3.80 -8.54
N GLN A 40 -0.11 2.65 -8.56
CA GLN A 40 -0.44 1.57 -9.47
C GLN A 40 -1.73 0.86 -9.05
N PRO A 41 -2.41 0.15 -9.96
CA PRO A 41 -3.50 -0.74 -9.58
C PRO A 41 -3.04 -1.80 -8.58
N CYS A 42 -3.89 -2.11 -7.60
CA CYS A 42 -3.60 -3.18 -6.66
C CYS A 42 -3.58 -4.54 -7.38
N PHE A 43 -2.51 -5.30 -7.13
CA PHE A 43 -2.38 -6.68 -7.55
C PHE A 43 -2.73 -7.61 -6.39
N MET A 44 -3.66 -8.54 -6.62
CA MET A 44 -4.04 -9.59 -5.68
C MET A 44 -3.50 -10.94 -6.17
N ASN A 45 -2.88 -11.70 -5.27
CA ASN A 45 -2.57 -13.10 -5.54
C ASN A 45 -3.80 -13.96 -5.21
N PRO A 46 -4.38 -14.73 -6.16
CA PRO A 46 -5.57 -15.56 -5.90
C PRO A 46 -5.38 -16.59 -4.76
N SER A 47 -4.14 -17.03 -4.50
CA SER A 47 -3.83 -17.96 -3.41
C SER A 47 -3.76 -17.28 -2.03
N LEU A 48 -3.69 -15.95 -2.00
CA LEU A 48 -3.62 -15.11 -0.79
C LEU A 48 -4.55 -13.90 -0.95
N PRO A 49 -5.88 -14.10 -0.98
CA PRO A 49 -6.85 -13.05 -1.30
C PRO A 49 -6.85 -11.90 -0.28
N LEU A 50 -6.39 -12.14 0.95
CA LEU A 50 -6.28 -11.12 1.98
C LEU A 50 -5.00 -10.26 1.87
N LEU A 51 -4.15 -10.51 0.88
CA LEU A 51 -2.89 -9.79 0.66
C LEU A 51 -2.87 -9.15 -0.73
N LEU A 52 -2.73 -7.83 -0.75
CA LEU A 52 -2.58 -7.04 -1.97
C LEU A 52 -1.27 -6.26 -1.95
N ILE A 53 -0.81 -5.97 -3.16
CA ILE A 53 0.43 -5.25 -3.38
C ILE A 53 0.18 -4.15 -4.41
N THR A 54 0.70 -2.96 -4.15
CA THR A 54 0.80 -1.88 -5.14
C THR A 54 2.14 -1.13 -4.98
N SER A 55 2.41 -0.18 -5.86
CA SER A 55 3.50 0.79 -5.71
C SER A 55 3.04 2.21 -6.02
N PHE A 56 3.77 3.19 -5.50
CA PHE A 56 3.50 4.60 -5.72
C PHE A 56 4.77 5.43 -5.57
N HIS A 57 4.74 6.67 -6.03
CA HIS A 57 5.79 7.66 -5.83
C HIS A 57 5.37 8.68 -4.78
N ALA A 58 6.29 9.11 -3.90
CA ALA A 58 6.03 10.20 -2.96
C ALA A 58 7.12 11.28 -3.01
N PRO A 59 6.85 12.51 -2.55
CA PRO A 59 7.88 13.54 -2.44
C PRO A 59 8.96 13.13 -1.44
N ALA A 60 10.24 13.39 -1.75
CA ALA A 60 11.35 13.08 -0.85
C ALA A 60 11.30 13.88 0.48
N SER A 61 10.50 14.94 0.53
CA SER A 61 10.23 15.72 1.75
C SER A 61 9.30 15.01 2.74
N ILE A 62 8.56 13.99 2.30
CA ILE A 62 7.70 13.20 3.19
C ILE A 62 8.53 12.07 3.79
N PRO A 63 8.68 12.01 5.13
CA PRO A 63 9.46 10.96 5.76
C PRO A 63 8.71 9.63 5.68
N LEU A 64 9.47 8.52 5.55
CA LEU A 64 8.91 7.17 5.45
C LEU A 64 7.97 6.82 6.63
N SER A 65 8.22 7.37 7.83
CA SER A 65 7.36 7.18 8.99
C SER A 65 5.93 7.69 8.76
N GLU A 66 5.75 8.82 8.07
CA GLU A 66 4.42 9.35 7.75
C GLU A 66 3.68 8.43 6.78
N LEU A 67 4.39 7.91 5.77
CA LEU A 67 3.82 6.93 4.83
C LEU A 67 3.41 5.62 5.54
N LYS A 68 4.22 5.16 6.50
CA LYS A 68 3.94 3.94 7.30
C LYS A 68 2.79 4.12 8.29
N ASN A 69 2.52 5.35 8.73
CA ASN A 69 1.45 5.66 9.69
C ASN A 69 0.09 5.89 9.02
N VAL A 70 -0.02 5.78 7.69
CA VAL A 70 -1.30 5.93 6.99
C VAL A 70 -2.26 4.83 7.43
N VAL A 71 -3.43 5.25 7.92
CA VAL A 71 -4.55 4.34 8.21
C VAL A 71 -5.51 4.38 7.04
N LEU A 72 -5.67 3.23 6.36
CA LEU A 72 -6.62 3.09 5.26
C LEU A 72 -8.04 3.06 5.82
N GLU A 73 -8.40 1.96 6.48
CA GLU A 73 -9.66 1.74 7.20
C GLU A 73 -9.42 0.75 8.35
N GLU A 74 -10.41 0.61 9.24
CA GLU A 74 -10.37 -0.38 10.31
C GLU A 74 -10.28 -1.81 9.75
N GLY A 75 -9.38 -2.63 10.31
CA GLY A 75 -9.16 -4.01 9.88
C GLY A 75 -8.24 -4.16 8.66
N ILE A 76 -7.61 -3.08 8.20
CA ILE A 76 -6.64 -3.09 7.10
C ILE A 76 -5.26 -2.66 7.61
N ALA A 77 -4.32 -3.59 7.63
CA ALA A 77 -2.92 -3.33 7.95
C ALA A 77 -2.13 -2.99 6.68
N ILE A 78 -1.16 -2.10 6.81
CA ILE A 78 -0.24 -1.75 5.72
C ILE A 78 1.23 -1.97 6.12
N ASP A 79 2.07 -2.20 5.13
CA ASP A 79 3.53 -2.06 5.25
C ASP A 79 4.05 -1.32 4.01
N VAL A 80 4.88 -0.29 4.25
CA VAL A 80 5.44 0.57 3.20
C VAL A 80 6.94 0.45 3.22
N GLN A 81 7.52 0.12 2.07
CA GLN A 81 8.96 -0.05 1.93
C GLN A 81 9.48 0.67 0.68
N PRO A 82 10.65 1.32 0.73
CA PRO A 82 11.32 1.80 -0.48
C PRO A 82 11.59 0.62 -1.43
N VAL A 83 11.35 0.80 -2.74
CA VAL A 83 11.56 -0.27 -3.73
C VAL A 83 13.02 -0.74 -3.78
N GLU A 84 13.98 0.17 -3.56
CA GLU A 84 15.41 -0.15 -3.50
C GLU A 84 15.75 -1.16 -2.39
N GLU A 85 15.03 -1.13 -1.26
CA GLU A 85 15.24 -2.06 -0.14
C GLU A 85 14.57 -3.42 -0.42
N TYR A 86 13.39 -3.42 -1.06
CA TYR A 86 12.67 -4.65 -1.41
C TYR A 86 13.47 -5.54 -2.38
N ASN A 87 14.09 -4.94 -3.41
CA ASN A 87 14.90 -5.68 -4.38
C ASN A 87 16.14 -6.33 -3.74
N ARG A 88 16.68 -5.73 -2.68
CA ARG A 88 17.82 -6.29 -1.94
C ARG A 88 17.42 -7.49 -1.08
N LEU A 89 16.20 -7.50 -0.55
CA LEU A 89 15.66 -8.62 0.25
C LEU A 89 15.12 -9.78 -0.61
N SER A 90 14.79 -9.52 -1.87
CA SER A 90 14.25 -10.53 -2.80
C SER A 90 15.33 -11.31 -3.56
N LEU A 91 16.59 -10.88 -3.47
CA LEU A 91 17.77 -11.46 -4.13
C LEU A 91 18.80 -12.01 -3.14
N GLY A 92 18.44 -12.11 -1.86
CA GLY A 92 19.28 -12.64 -0.77
C GLY A 92 18.83 -14.00 -0.27
#